data_AF-A0A822UY45-F1
#
_entry.id   AF-A0A822UY45-F1
#
_cell.length_a   1.000
_cell.length_b   1.000
_cell.length_c   1.000
_cell.angle_alpha   90.00
_cell.angle_beta   90.00
_cell.angle_gamma   90.00
#
_symmetry.space_group_name_H-M   'P 1'
#
loop_
_entity.id
_entity.type
_entity.pdbx_description
1 polymer ?
#
loop_
_entity_poly.entity_id
_entity_poly.type
_entity_poly.pdbx_seq_one_letter_code
_entity_poly.pdbx_strand_id
1 'polypeptide(L)'
;MSGLFVFQIGNSVVSKSVGLNRVACYKGEETKVTTMRTTQSLSITLPIDMAEMVKAKVASGEYATESEVIRDGLRTLAARDAAVERWLNDDVAKAYDAYKADPSSASPLDDVMKRLNAKMANPESK
;
A
#
# COMPACT_ATOMS: atom_id res chain seq x y z
N MET A 1 20.43 -41.15 11.47
CA MET A 1 21.78 -40.54 11.52
C MET A 1 21.73 -39.41 10.50
N SER A 2 21.13 -38.24 10.77
CA SER A 2 21.32 -37.27 11.85
C SER A 2 22.59 -36.45 11.71
N GLY A 3 22.40 -35.12 11.59
CA GLY A 3 23.38 -34.02 11.62
C GLY A 3 23.74 -33.53 10.22
N LEU A 4 23.29 -32.39 9.66
CA LEU A 4 22.90 -31.06 10.18
C LEU A 4 23.92 -30.45 11.15
N PHE A 5 24.77 -29.52 10.69
CA PHE A 5 25.21 -28.35 11.45
C PHE A 5 25.66 -27.26 10.44
N VAL A 6 24.88 -26.19 10.28
CA VAL A 6 25.05 -24.85 10.89
C VAL A 6 26.30 -24.13 10.37
N PHE A 7 26.07 -23.16 9.48
CA PHE A 7 27.06 -22.14 9.14
C PHE A 7 26.76 -20.88 9.96
N GLN A 8 27.49 -20.71 11.06
CA GLN A 8 27.43 -19.54 11.93
C GLN A 8 28.79 -18.83 11.93
N ILE A 9 28.78 -17.61 11.36
CA ILE A 9 29.55 -16.39 11.66
C ILE A 9 30.85 -16.53 12.49
N GLY A 10 31.98 -16.14 11.90
CA GLY A 10 33.18 -15.63 12.61
C GLY A 10 33.54 -14.26 12.01
N ASN A 11 33.49 -13.14 12.75
CA ASN A 11 34.34 -12.72 13.87
C ASN A 11 35.83 -12.59 13.47
N SER A 12 36.15 -11.57 12.66
CA SER A 12 37.54 -11.18 12.38
C SER A 12 37.98 -10.08 13.33
N VAL A 13 38.80 -10.47 14.31
CA VAL A 13 39.70 -9.60 15.05
C VAL A 13 40.95 -9.39 14.19
N VAL A 14 41.26 -8.14 13.83
CA VAL A 14 42.60 -7.74 13.39
C VAL A 14 43.07 -6.61 14.29
N SER A 15 43.99 -6.96 15.17
CA SER A 15 44.77 -6.03 15.98
C SER A 15 46.10 -5.77 15.28
N LYS A 16 46.41 -4.51 14.98
CA LYS A 16 47.79 -4.05 14.72
C LYS A 16 47.98 -2.68 15.35
N SER A 17 48.97 -2.64 16.22
CA SER A 17 49.31 -1.57 17.13
C SER A 17 50.15 -0.46 16.49
N VAL A 18 50.21 0.65 17.23
CA VAL A 18 51.29 1.65 17.36
C VAL A 18 51.09 3.00 16.64
N GLY A 19 50.83 4.03 17.45
CA GLY A 19 51.55 5.30 17.31
C GLY A 19 50.70 6.58 17.28
N LEU A 20 50.89 7.41 18.31
CA LEU A 20 50.73 8.88 18.34
C LEU A 20 49.31 9.50 18.50
N ASN A 21 48.94 9.64 19.77
CA ASN A 21 48.63 10.90 20.46
C ASN A 21 48.19 12.12 19.60
N ARG A 22 46.89 12.43 19.60
CA ARG A 22 46.39 13.80 19.83
C ARG A 22 44.98 13.79 20.38
N VAL A 23 44.84 14.46 21.51
CA VAL A 23 43.61 14.72 22.24
C VAL A 23 42.59 15.40 21.32
N ALA A 24 41.50 14.69 21.04
CA ALA A 24 40.24 15.30 20.66
C ALA A 24 39.17 14.60 21.50
N CYS A 25 38.84 15.22 22.63
CA CYS A 25 37.64 14.90 23.40
C CYS A 25 36.42 15.24 22.55
N TYR A 26 36.05 14.35 21.63
CA TYR A 26 34.68 14.33 21.12
C TYR A 26 33.84 13.69 22.22
N LYS A 27 33.01 14.51 22.87
CA LYS A 27 31.84 14.02 23.59
C LYS A 27 31.11 13.10 22.62
N GLY A 28 31.14 11.80 22.90
CA GLY A 28 30.31 10.83 22.21
C GLY A 28 28.88 11.13 22.55
N GLU A 29 28.22 11.96 21.75
CA GLU A 29 26.80 11.78 21.53
C GLU A 29 26.67 10.41 20.88
N GLU A 30 26.26 9.46 21.70
CA GLU A 30 25.84 8.13 21.31
C GLU A 30 24.68 8.31 20.33
N THR A 31 25.01 8.49 19.05
CA THR A 31 24.03 8.46 17.98
C THR A 31 23.49 7.05 17.97
N LYS A 32 22.42 6.84 18.72
CA LYS A 32 21.55 5.68 18.63
C LYS A 32 21.10 5.62 17.17
N VAL A 33 21.82 4.85 16.37
CA VAL A 33 21.40 4.48 15.01
C VAL A 33 20.14 3.65 15.19
N THR A 34 19.01 4.33 15.31
CA THR A 34 17.71 3.72 15.28
C THR A 34 17.51 3.38 13.83
N THR A 35 17.96 2.19 13.42
CA THR A 35 17.58 1.60 12.14
C THR A 35 16.06 1.65 12.08
N MET A 36 15.51 2.59 11.30
CA MET A 36 14.07 2.71 11.13
C MET A 36 13.60 1.45 10.43
N ARG A 37 12.93 0.57 11.16
CA ARG A 37 12.25 -0.56 10.55
C ARG A 37 11.08 -0.01 9.73
N THR A 38 11.13 -0.22 8.42
CA THR A 38 10.05 0.13 7.48
C THR A 38 8.92 -0.89 7.46
N THR A 39 8.99 -1.94 8.28
CA THR A 39 7.97 -2.99 8.40
C THR A 39 7.75 -3.33 9.87
N GLN A 40 6.48 -3.44 10.25
CA GLN A 40 6.04 -3.87 11.58
C GLN A 40 5.38 -5.25 11.47
N SER A 41 5.68 -6.16 12.41
CA SER A 41 4.98 -7.43 12.52
C SER A 41 3.61 -7.22 13.17
N LEU A 42 2.54 -7.66 12.51
CA LEU A 42 1.18 -7.62 13.02
C LEU A 42 0.64 -9.04 13.10
N SER A 43 0.01 -9.41 14.23
CA SER A 43 -0.77 -10.64 14.35
C SER A 43 -2.24 -10.29 14.17
N ILE A 44 -2.92 -10.98 13.25
CA ILE A 44 -4.31 -10.73 12.86
C ILE A 44 -5.03 -12.06 12.80
N THR A 45 -6.21 -12.12 13.40
CA THR A 45 -7.08 -13.29 13.33
C THR A 45 -7.98 -13.16 12.11
N LEU A 46 -7.85 -14.08 11.17
CA LEU A 46 -8.73 -14.16 10.00
C LEU A 46 -9.79 -15.26 10.22
N PRO A 47 -11.01 -15.08 9.67
CA PRO A 47 -11.96 -16.17 9.51
C PRO A 47 -11.34 -17.34 8.72
N ILE A 48 -11.78 -18.56 9.03
CA ILE A 48 -11.20 -19.80 8.46
C ILE A 48 -11.21 -19.75 6.93
N ASP A 49 -12.34 -19.38 6.33
CA ASP A 49 -12.51 -19.31 4.88
C ASP A 49 -11.49 -18.37 4.21
N MET A 50 -11.21 -17.22 4.84
CA MET A 50 -10.23 -16.27 4.31
C MET A 50 -8.80 -16.76 4.49
N ALA A 51 -8.50 -17.43 5.60
CA ALA A 51 -7.21 -18.05 5.82
C ALA A 51 -6.93 -19.17 4.80
N GLU A 52 -7.94 -19.95 4.43
CA GLU A 52 -7.84 -20.96 3.37
C GLU A 52 -7.58 -20.33 2.00
N MET A 53 -8.27 -19.23 1.66
CA MET A 53 -7.99 -18.48 0.43
C MET A 53 -6.55 -17.96 0.36
N VAL A 54 -6.03 -17.42 1.46
CA VAL A 54 -4.62 -16.95 1.51
C VAL A 54 -3.65 -18.13 1.36
N LYS A 55 -3.90 -19.25 2.04
CA LYS A 55 -3.08 -20.47 1.89
C LYS A 55 -3.11 -21.02 0.48
N ALA A 56 -4.27 -21.03 -0.18
CA ALA A 56 -4.40 -21.48 -1.57
C ALA A 56 -3.57 -20.60 -2.53
N LYS A 57 -3.52 -19.28 -2.30
CA LYS A 57 -2.70 -18.34 -3.08
C LYS A 57 -1.20 -18.50 -2.87
N VAL A 58 -0.77 -18.93 -1.68
CA VAL A 58 0.65 -19.27 -1.45
C VAL A 58 0.97 -20.64 -2.06
N ALA A 59 0.06 -21.61 -1.92
CA ALA A 59 0.22 -22.95 -2.48
C ALA A 59 0.22 -22.97 -4.01
N SER A 60 -0.49 -22.05 -4.67
CA SER A 60 -0.44 -21.87 -6.13
C SER A 60 0.89 -21.29 -6.63
N GLY A 61 1.76 -20.82 -5.73
CA GLY A 61 3.02 -20.17 -6.07
C GLY A 61 2.86 -18.72 -6.56
N GLU A 62 1.65 -18.15 -6.48
CA GLU A 62 1.40 -16.75 -6.82
C GLU A 62 2.09 -15.80 -5.82
N TYR A 63 2.27 -16.24 -4.57
CA TYR A 63 2.94 -15.48 -3.50
C TYR A 63 3.88 -16.37 -2.69
N ALA A 64 4.99 -15.80 -2.21
CA ALA A 64 5.98 -16.54 -1.43
C ALA A 64 5.56 -16.74 0.03
N THR A 65 4.73 -15.84 0.58
CA THR A 65 4.27 -15.88 1.98
C THR A 65 2.87 -15.32 2.13
N GLU A 66 2.18 -15.69 3.20
CA GLU A 66 0.86 -15.14 3.55
C GLU A 66 0.94 -13.63 3.76
N SER A 67 2.04 -13.14 4.36
CA SER A 67 2.27 -11.72 4.58
C SER A 67 2.36 -10.92 3.29
N GLU A 68 2.77 -11.54 2.18
CA GLU A 68 2.84 -10.89 0.87
C GLU A 68 1.45 -10.72 0.26
N VAL A 69 0.61 -11.77 0.34
CA VAL A 69 -0.80 -11.71 -0.09
C VAL A 69 -1.53 -10.57 0.62
N ILE A 70 -1.34 -10.44 1.93
CA ILE A 70 -2.00 -9.39 2.73
C ILE A 70 -1.48 -8.00 2.34
N ARG A 71 -0.16 -7.82 2.17
CA ARG A 71 0.39 -6.52 1.75
C ARG A 71 -0.11 -6.11 0.37
N ASP A 72 -0.18 -7.04 -0.57
CA ASP A 72 -0.63 -6.75 -1.92
C ASP A 72 -2.13 -6.45 -1.97
N GLY A 73 -2.92 -7.22 -1.22
CA GLY A 73 -4.35 -6.95 -1.04
C GLY A 73 -4.62 -5.56 -0.45
N LEU A 74 -3.89 -5.17 0.59
CA LEU A 74 -4.01 -3.84 1.19
C LEU A 74 -3.57 -2.72 0.25
N ARG A 75 -2.52 -2.94 -0.56
CA ARG A 75 -2.09 -1.95 -1.56
C ARG A 75 -3.15 -1.75 -2.65
N THR A 76 -3.72 -2.84 -3.14
CA THR A 76 -4.78 -2.80 -4.16
C THR A 76 -6.02 -2.10 -3.63
N LEU A 77 -6.42 -2.40 -2.38
CA LEU A 77 -7.53 -1.71 -1.73
C LEU A 77 -7.26 -0.22 -1.59
N ALA A 78 -6.08 0.18 -1.11
CA ALA A 78 -5.71 1.59 -0.98
C ALA A 78 -5.69 2.33 -2.32
N ALA A 79 -5.20 1.69 -3.39
CA ALA A 79 -5.21 2.28 -4.73
C ALA A 79 -6.64 2.50 -5.26
N ARG A 80 -7.52 1.52 -5.04
CA ARG A 80 -8.94 1.62 -5.41
C ARG A 80 -9.63 2.74 -4.63
N ASP A 81 -9.44 2.80 -3.32
CA ASP A 81 -10.05 3.81 -2.47
C ASP A 81 -9.55 5.22 -2.83
N ALA A 82 -8.25 5.38 -3.09
CA ALA A 82 -7.70 6.65 -3.56
C ALA A 82 -8.28 7.10 -4.90
N ALA A 83 -8.56 6.16 -5.81
CA ALA A 83 -9.20 6.47 -7.09
C ALA A 83 -10.67 6.92 -6.90
N VAL A 84 -11.41 6.25 -6.01
CA VAL A 84 -12.78 6.62 -5.67
C VAL A 84 -12.82 8.00 -5.02
N GLU A 85 -11.95 8.24 -4.04
CA GLU A 85 -11.86 9.54 -3.35
C GLU A 85 -11.48 10.68 -4.31
N ARG A 86 -10.56 10.43 -5.25
CA ARG A 86 -10.24 11.41 -6.30
C ARG A 86 -11.47 11.73 -7.13
N TRP A 87 -12.17 10.71 -7.63
CA TRP A 87 -13.35 10.90 -8.45
C TRP A 87 -14.46 11.66 -7.70
N LEU A 88 -14.69 11.33 -6.42
CA LEU A 88 -15.65 12.02 -5.58
C LEU A 88 -15.31 13.51 -5.42
N ASN A 89 -14.05 13.83 -5.14
CA ASN A 89 -13.61 15.22 -4.98
C ASN A 89 -13.58 15.98 -6.31
N ASP A 90 -13.13 15.34 -7.40
CA ASP A 90 -12.87 16.04 -8.65
C ASP A 90 -14.11 16.21 -9.52
N ASP A 91 -15.03 15.26 -9.52
CA ASP A 91 -16.20 15.29 -10.38
C ASP A 91 -17.45 15.63 -9.57
N VAL A 92 -17.70 14.89 -8.49
CA VAL A 92 -18.97 14.99 -7.74
C VAL A 92 -19.02 16.28 -6.93
N ALA A 93 -17.97 16.59 -6.16
CA ALA A 93 -17.96 17.82 -5.36
C ALA A 93 -18.01 19.07 -6.26
N LYS A 94 -17.28 19.08 -7.38
CA LYS A 94 -17.33 20.20 -8.35
C LYS A 94 -18.69 20.36 -9.01
N ALA A 95 -19.32 19.26 -9.42
CA ALA A 95 -20.67 19.29 -9.99
C ALA A 95 -21.70 19.81 -8.96
N TYR A 96 -21.56 19.38 -7.71
CA TYR A 96 -22.42 19.85 -6.62
C TYR A 96 -22.21 21.34 -6.33
N ASP A 97 -20.97 21.83 -6.27
CA ASP A 97 -20.66 23.24 -6.06
C ASP A 97 -21.20 24.11 -7.20
N ALA A 98 -21.09 23.64 -8.45
CA ALA A 98 -21.66 24.32 -9.61
C ALA A 98 -23.19 24.39 -9.53
N TYR A 99 -23.86 23.30 -9.16
CA TYR A 99 -25.31 23.28 -8.93
C TYR A 99 -25.73 24.20 -7.77
N LYS A 100 -24.97 24.21 -6.67
CA LYS A 100 -25.23 25.08 -5.53
C LYS A 100 -25.07 26.56 -5.89
N ALA A 101 -24.11 26.89 -6.75
CA ALA A 101 -23.88 28.25 -7.25
C ALA A 101 -24.94 28.68 -8.27
N ASP A 102 -25.41 27.77 -9.13
CA ASP A 102 -26.49 28.01 -10.09
C ASP A 102 -27.51 26.86 -10.07
N PRO A 103 -28.57 26.97 -9.25
CA PRO A 103 -29.63 25.96 -9.18
C PRO A 103 -30.44 25.83 -10.47
N SER A 104 -30.39 26.83 -11.38
CA SER A 104 -31.11 26.79 -12.65
C SER A 104 -30.41 25.92 -13.70
N SER A 105 -29.15 25.53 -13.45
CA SER A 105 -28.38 24.62 -14.29
C SER A 105 -28.88 23.16 -14.25
N ALA A 106 -29.75 22.80 -13.29
CA ALA A 106 -30.32 21.47 -13.20
C ALA A 106 -31.38 21.22 -14.30
N SER A 107 -31.27 20.06 -14.96
CA SER A 107 -32.27 19.60 -15.92
C SER A 107 -33.29 18.67 -15.26
N PRO A 108 -34.59 18.73 -15.62
CA PRO A 108 -35.58 17.76 -15.18
C PRO A 108 -35.18 16.32 -15.55
N LEU A 109 -35.44 15.38 -14.66
CA LEU A 109 -35.04 13.98 -14.84
C LEU A 109 -35.61 13.36 -16.12
N ASP A 110 -36.86 13.68 -16.47
CA ASP A 110 -37.53 13.15 -17.66
C ASP A 110 -36.83 13.57 -18.96
N ASP A 111 -36.36 14.81 -19.03
CA ASP A 111 -35.63 15.33 -20.20
C ASP A 111 -34.24 14.69 -20.31
N VAL A 112 -33.57 14.45 -19.19
CA VAL A 112 -32.28 13.72 -19.15
C VAL A 112 -32.46 12.28 -19.63
N MET A 113 -33.47 11.58 -19.11
CA MET A 113 -33.76 10.19 -19.49
C MET A 113 -34.14 10.08 -20.97
N LYS A 114 -34.95 11.01 -21.48
CA LYS A 114 -35.30 11.07 -22.91
C LYS A 114 -34.06 11.26 -23.79
N ARG A 115 -33.14 12.16 -23.40
CA ARG A 115 -31.87 12.37 -24.12
C ARG A 115 -30.94 11.15 -24.04
N LEU A 116 -30.87 10.47 -22.89
CA LEU A 116 -30.05 9.27 -22.71
C LEU A 116 -30.58 8.11 -23.57
N ASN A 117 -31.88 7.85 -23.53
CA ASN A 117 -32.53 6.82 -24.34
C ASN A 117 -32.34 7.07 -25.84
N ALA A 118 -32.45 8.33 -26.29
CA ALA A 118 -32.18 8.70 -27.67
C ALA A 118 -30.73 8.43 -28.11
N LYS A 119 -29.75 8.66 -27.22
CA LYS A 119 -28.33 8.31 -27.49
C LYS A 119 -28.09 6.81 -27.50
N MET A 120 -28.69 6.06 -26.58
CA MET A 120 -28.56 4.60 -26.53
C MET A 120 -29.22 3.92 -27.74
N ALA A 121 -30.29 4.51 -28.29
CA ALA A 121 -30.94 4.06 -29.51
C ALA A 121 -30.19 4.44 -30.80
N ASN A 122 -29.23 5.37 -30.75
CA ASN A 122 -28.41 5.78 -31.90
C ASN A 122 -26.90 5.74 -31.55
N PRO A 123 -26.29 4.54 -31.54
CA PRO A 123 -24.91 4.35 -31.09
C PRO A 123 -23.83 4.91 -32.04
N GLU A 124 -24.17 5.32 -33.27
CA GLU A 124 -23.20 5.77 -34.28
C GLU A 124 -22.91 7.28 -34.28
N SER A 125 -23.57 8.07 -33.42
CA SER A 125 -23.31 9.51 -33.32
C SER A 125 -22.21 9.83 -32.32
N LYS A 126 -20.95 9.65 -32.72
CA LYS A 126 -19.78 10.23 -32.03
C LYS A 126 -18.86 10.91 -33.04
#